data_AF-A0A354R896-F1
#
_entry.id   AF-A0A354R896-F1
#
_cell.length_a   1.000
_cell.length_b   1.000
_cell.length_c   1.000
_cell.angle_alpha   90.00
_cell.angle_beta   90.00
_cell.angle_gamma   90.00
#
_symmetry.space_group_name_H-M   'P 1'
#
loop_
_entity.id
_entity.type
_entity.pdbx_description
1 polymer ?
#
loop_
_entity_poly.entity_id
_entity_poly.type
_entity_poly.pdbx_seq_one_letter_code
_entity_poly.pdbx_strand_id
1 'polypeptide(L)'
;MARDRRHGSATSPSNAIPTRTRTRGSNPSPTRTTPRRRRTETARTGGETMTSHYAMDGKKVSLLGYGAMRMATVDGKHATSWAQGYSASAIDQDLLNRQIKMLLEGGVNYFDTSPAYCRGESESALGKALKASGYDRKDYVLATKLSNFAPRQYPLAACKKMFADSLKFLQTDYIDNYLLHSIGNGKDFSTFSKRYLENGALDWCADLRAQGKIRHLGFSYHGDPKAFEWCLAHHDTYKWDFAQIQMNYVDWRHAKEVNARNLNAEYLYRTLAKLGIPVVIMEPLLGGRLARYNYALAHELTPLDPEATLAKWAFRFCGSFPKVLTVLSGMTRTEHIEENLATFSPLKPCSEKEFAALERAARRMLSLNTIPCNSCNYCMPCPYGLDIVAILQFRNNFLVAQTKPSAKDVLKAYRKAIPEELRRADHCTGCGRCSPHCPQSIDIPREIAAIDEWIDLLEDDVVAKG
;
A
#
# COMPACT_ATOMS: atom_id res chain seq x y z
N MET A 1 -59.73 -26.45 16.77
CA MET A 1 -59.90 -27.90 17.07
C MET A 1 -58.65 -28.58 16.52
N ALA A 2 -57.67 -29.12 17.28
CA ALA A 2 -57.60 -29.78 18.60
C ALA A 2 -57.84 -31.31 18.56
N ARG A 3 -57.03 -32.06 19.35
CA ARG A 3 -56.82 -33.54 19.35
C ARG A 3 -55.89 -33.99 18.21
N ASP A 4 -54.70 -34.57 18.39
CA ASP A 4 -53.98 -35.18 19.55
C ASP A 4 -54.51 -36.53 20.08
N ARG A 5 -53.62 -37.54 20.08
CA ARG A 5 -53.59 -38.73 20.98
C ARG A 5 -52.27 -39.52 20.83
N ARG A 6 -51.79 -40.09 21.94
CA ARG A 6 -50.63 -41.02 22.04
C ARG A 6 -51.06 -42.39 22.58
N HIS A 7 -50.15 -43.38 22.49
CA HIS A 7 -49.90 -44.58 23.35
C HIS A 7 -49.46 -45.77 22.46
N GLY A 8 -48.60 -46.72 22.88
CA GLY A 8 -47.92 -46.93 24.16
C GLY A 8 -46.81 -48.02 24.09
N SER A 9 -46.23 -48.36 25.26
CA SER A 9 -45.09 -49.27 25.56
C SER A 9 -45.27 -50.77 25.18
N ALA A 10 -44.31 -51.70 25.31
CA ALA A 10 -42.94 -51.73 25.90
C ALA A 10 -41.95 -52.55 25.01
N THR A 11 -40.90 -53.32 25.39
CA THR A 11 -40.35 -53.88 26.66
C THR A 11 -38.84 -54.22 26.51
N SER A 12 -38.14 -54.56 27.61
CA SER A 12 -36.78 -55.19 27.62
C SER A 12 -36.81 -56.52 28.42
N PRO A 13 -35.77 -57.41 28.37
CA PRO A 13 -34.64 -57.31 29.33
C PRO A 13 -33.26 -57.81 28.80
N SER A 14 -32.31 -57.98 29.71
CA SER A 14 -30.84 -58.16 29.55
C SER A 14 -30.31 -59.61 29.43
N ASN A 15 -29.03 -59.75 29.02
CA ASN A 15 -27.99 -60.52 29.75
C ASN A 15 -26.56 -60.22 29.22
N ALA A 16 -25.50 -60.59 29.95
CA ALA A 16 -24.11 -60.17 29.67
C ALA A 16 -23.01 -61.11 30.26
N ILE A 17 -21.73 -60.86 29.88
CA ILE A 17 -20.46 -61.40 30.48
C ILE A 17 -20.16 -62.89 30.11
N PRO A 18 -18.89 -63.39 29.97
CA PRO A 18 -17.55 -62.77 30.18
C PRO A 18 -16.56 -62.79 28.96
N THR A 19 -15.37 -62.23 29.23
CA THR A 19 -14.16 -62.09 28.39
C THR A 19 -13.37 -63.37 28.07
N ARG A 20 -12.56 -63.33 27.00
CA ARG A 20 -11.13 -63.76 27.08
C ARG A 20 -10.22 -63.02 26.10
N THR A 21 -8.93 -62.92 26.43
CA THR A 21 -7.92 -62.11 25.74
C THR A 21 -7.02 -62.91 24.80
N ARG A 22 -6.49 -62.25 23.74
CA ARG A 22 -5.20 -62.61 23.12
C ARG A 22 -4.57 -61.41 22.42
N THR A 23 -3.24 -61.35 22.41
CA THR A 23 -2.44 -60.19 21.98
C THR A 23 -1.67 -60.41 20.68
N ARG A 24 -1.62 -59.35 19.85
CA ARG A 24 -0.66 -58.97 18.77
C ARG A 24 -1.35 -57.83 18.00
N GLY A 25 -0.69 -56.75 17.59
CA GLY A 25 0.71 -56.36 17.73
C GLY A 25 1.02 -55.29 16.67
N SER A 26 0.71 -54.03 16.97
CA SER A 26 0.71 -52.93 16.00
C SER A 26 2.00 -52.10 16.04
N ASN A 27 2.82 -52.17 14.98
CA ASN A 27 3.90 -51.20 14.79
C ASN A 27 3.32 -49.81 14.42
N PRO A 28 3.79 -48.72 15.02
CA PRO A 28 3.35 -47.37 14.67
C PRO A 28 4.03 -46.86 13.40
N SER A 29 3.26 -46.21 12.52
CA SER A 29 3.82 -45.41 11.42
C SER A 29 4.65 -44.24 11.97
N PRO A 30 5.78 -43.87 11.35
CA PRO A 30 6.64 -42.81 11.87
C PRO A 30 5.97 -41.44 11.77
N THR A 31 5.58 -40.87 12.92
CA THR A 31 5.13 -39.49 13.02
C THR A 31 6.31 -38.55 12.70
N ARG A 32 6.31 -37.98 11.50
CA ARG A 32 7.35 -37.05 11.04
C ARG A 32 7.29 -35.76 11.86
N THR A 33 8.04 -35.72 12.96
CA THR A 33 8.16 -34.58 13.88
C THR A 33 8.63 -33.34 13.13
N THR A 34 7.71 -32.43 12.84
CA THR A 34 8.05 -31.08 12.40
C THR A 34 8.87 -30.42 13.51
N PRO A 35 10.04 -29.82 13.22
CA PRO A 35 10.77 -29.08 14.23
C PRO A 35 9.91 -27.91 14.71
N ARG A 36 9.39 -28.01 15.93
CA ARG A 36 8.66 -26.93 16.60
C ARG A 36 9.62 -25.76 16.72
N ARG A 37 9.57 -24.80 15.78
CA ARG A 37 10.41 -23.59 15.77
C ARG A 37 10.40 -23.04 17.20
N ARG A 38 11.57 -22.99 17.84
CA ARG A 38 11.72 -22.30 19.13
C ARG A 38 11.25 -20.87 18.87
N ARG A 39 10.12 -20.49 19.46
CA ARG A 39 9.72 -19.10 19.56
C ARG A 39 10.75 -18.48 20.50
N THR A 40 11.79 -17.89 19.93
CA THR A 40 12.78 -17.14 20.68
C THR A 40 12.05 -16.00 21.35
N GLU A 41 11.88 -16.10 22.66
CA GLU A 41 11.54 -14.95 23.49
C GLU A 41 12.73 -13.99 23.41
N THR A 42 12.66 -13.07 22.45
CA THR A 42 13.55 -11.93 22.38
C THR A 42 13.25 -11.04 23.56
N ALA A 43 13.90 -11.34 24.70
CA ALA A 43 14.03 -10.41 25.80
C ALA A 43 14.48 -9.06 25.22
N ARG A 44 13.82 -7.97 25.59
CA ARG A 44 14.08 -6.62 25.04
C ARG A 44 15.44 -6.09 25.55
N THR A 45 16.52 -6.56 24.94
CA THR A 45 17.90 -6.14 25.21
C THR A 45 18.14 -4.74 24.64
N GLY A 46 18.13 -3.71 25.49
CA GLY A 46 18.49 -2.33 25.13
C GLY A 46 17.52 -1.69 24.14
N GLY A 47 16.66 -0.78 24.61
CA GLY A 47 15.62 -0.17 23.79
C GLY A 47 16.17 0.69 22.65
N GLU A 48 16.34 0.08 21.47
CA GLU A 48 16.59 0.77 20.21
C GLU A 48 15.42 1.71 19.87
N THR A 49 15.73 2.98 19.58
CA THR A 49 14.71 4.05 19.50
C THR A 49 14.31 4.38 18.08
N MET A 50 13.01 4.63 17.88
CA MET A 50 12.45 5.10 16.61
C MET A 50 13.18 6.36 16.14
N THR A 51 13.69 6.31 14.91
CA THR A 51 14.47 7.42 14.34
C THR A 51 13.57 8.60 14.01
N SER A 52 14.12 9.81 14.13
CA SER A 52 13.41 11.09 13.93
C SER A 52 14.41 12.14 13.46
N HIS A 53 14.17 12.77 12.32
CA HIS A 53 15.00 13.90 11.84
C HIS A 53 14.45 15.28 12.26
N TYR A 54 13.15 15.37 12.58
CA TYR A 54 12.43 16.63 12.80
C TYR A 54 11.70 16.63 14.14
N ALA A 55 11.47 17.84 14.65
CA ALA A 55 10.40 18.07 15.60
C ALA A 55 9.33 18.97 14.96
N MET A 56 8.06 18.66 15.18
CA MET A 56 6.91 19.51 14.87
C MET A 56 6.23 19.88 16.18
N ASP A 57 6.03 21.17 16.43
CA ASP A 57 5.42 21.71 17.65
C ASP A 57 6.06 21.16 18.95
N GLY A 58 7.40 21.02 18.93
CA GLY A 58 8.20 20.47 20.04
C GLY A 58 8.24 18.93 20.12
N LYS A 59 7.37 18.22 19.39
CA LYS A 59 7.30 16.74 19.36
C LYS A 59 8.29 16.20 18.32
N LYS A 60 9.16 15.24 18.68
CA LYS A 60 9.93 14.47 17.68
C LYS A 60 8.96 13.70 16.77
N VAL A 61 9.22 13.67 15.47
CA VAL A 61 8.36 13.02 14.46
C VAL A 61 8.99 11.71 14.00
N SER A 62 8.25 10.61 14.11
CA SER A 62 8.73 9.29 13.73
C SER A 62 9.04 9.20 12.22
N LEU A 63 10.24 8.72 11.89
CA LEU A 63 10.69 8.59 10.51
C LEU A 63 9.94 7.49 9.74
N LEU A 64 9.37 6.51 10.45
CA LEU A 64 8.27 5.68 9.95
C LEU A 64 6.92 6.38 10.24
N GLY A 65 6.05 6.46 9.24
CA GLY A 65 4.68 6.94 9.39
C GLY A 65 3.66 5.92 8.85
N TYR A 66 2.45 5.91 9.40
CA TYR A 66 1.38 5.04 8.93
C TYR A 66 0.60 5.69 7.78
N GLY A 67 0.56 5.04 6.61
CA GLY A 67 -0.18 5.50 5.43
C GLY A 67 -1.53 4.80 5.27
N ALA A 68 -2.63 5.46 5.66
CA ALA A 68 -3.97 4.88 5.72
C ALA A 68 -4.72 4.77 4.37
N MET A 69 -4.01 4.80 3.23
CA MET A 69 -4.59 4.69 1.89
C MET A 69 -5.26 3.32 1.64
N ARG A 70 -4.78 2.28 2.32
CA ARG A 70 -5.34 0.92 2.31
C ARG A 70 -5.28 0.37 3.74
N MET A 71 -6.39 -0.20 4.20
CA MET A 71 -6.49 -0.89 5.50
C MET A 71 -6.81 -2.38 5.30
N ALA A 72 -6.72 -3.16 6.38
CA ALA A 72 -7.24 -4.52 6.39
C ALA A 72 -8.79 -4.51 6.34
N THR A 73 -9.36 -5.53 5.71
CA THR A 73 -10.80 -5.81 5.67
C THR A 73 -11.05 -7.17 6.30
N VAL A 74 -12.25 -7.42 6.83
CA VAL A 74 -12.57 -8.68 7.54
C VAL A 74 -12.57 -9.93 6.65
N ASP A 75 -12.49 -9.77 5.33
CA ASP A 75 -12.33 -10.87 4.35
C ASP A 75 -10.89 -10.98 3.78
N GLY A 76 -9.95 -10.16 4.27
CA GLY A 76 -8.57 -10.07 3.79
C GLY A 76 -8.37 -9.37 2.44
N LYS A 77 -9.43 -8.96 1.72
CA LYS A 77 -9.35 -8.34 0.39
C LYS A 77 -9.29 -6.82 0.46
N HIS A 78 -8.07 -6.29 0.41
CA HIS A 78 -7.78 -4.84 0.48
C HIS A 78 -8.63 -3.96 -0.46
N ALA A 79 -8.85 -2.71 -0.03
CA ALA A 79 -9.62 -1.68 -0.71
C ALA A 79 -9.32 -1.47 -2.22
N THR A 80 -10.26 -1.89 -3.08
CA THR A 80 -10.30 -1.82 -4.57
C THR A 80 -10.91 -0.50 -5.17
N SER A 81 -11.25 -0.46 -6.46
CA SER A 81 -11.52 0.79 -7.24
C SER A 81 -12.69 1.64 -6.76
N TRP A 82 -12.65 2.94 -7.09
CA TRP A 82 -13.79 3.85 -7.01
C TRP A 82 -15.04 3.42 -7.80
N ALA A 83 -14.90 2.61 -8.84
CA ALA A 83 -15.95 2.33 -9.82
C ALA A 83 -16.70 1.00 -9.63
N GLN A 84 -16.17 0.02 -8.89
CA GLN A 84 -16.58 -1.39 -9.01
C GLN A 84 -16.90 -2.09 -7.68
N GLY A 85 -17.18 -1.33 -6.62
CA GLY A 85 -17.42 -1.89 -5.28
C GLY A 85 -16.11 -2.19 -4.53
N TYR A 86 -16.19 -2.31 -3.20
CA TYR A 86 -15.04 -2.74 -2.38
C TYR A 86 -15.11 -4.26 -2.22
N SER A 87 -14.36 -4.84 -1.28
CA SER A 87 -15.06 -5.82 -0.47
C SER A 87 -16.31 -5.15 0.13
N ALA A 88 -17.49 -5.75 -0.01
CA ALA A 88 -18.67 -5.28 0.74
C ALA A 88 -18.47 -5.45 2.26
N SER A 89 -17.50 -6.28 2.65
CA SER A 89 -17.02 -6.47 4.01
C SER A 89 -16.28 -5.22 4.51
N ALA A 90 -16.55 -4.83 5.75
CA ALA A 90 -15.96 -3.65 6.38
C ALA A 90 -14.44 -3.75 6.57
N ILE A 91 -13.83 -2.59 6.85
CA ILE A 91 -12.50 -2.49 7.46
C ILE A 91 -12.51 -3.34 8.74
N ASP A 92 -11.45 -4.13 8.97
CA ASP A 92 -11.26 -4.83 10.24
C ASP A 92 -10.82 -3.80 11.30
N GLN A 93 -11.82 -3.19 11.94
CA GLN A 93 -11.62 -2.15 12.94
C GLN A 93 -10.85 -2.69 14.16
N ASP A 94 -11.07 -3.95 14.56
CA ASP A 94 -10.40 -4.52 15.73
C ASP A 94 -8.93 -4.85 15.46
N LEU A 95 -8.61 -5.30 14.25
CA LEU A 95 -7.22 -5.42 13.81
C LEU A 95 -6.57 -4.03 13.69
N LEU A 96 -7.26 -3.04 13.12
CA LEU A 96 -6.75 -1.67 13.02
C LEU A 96 -6.49 -1.06 14.41
N ASN A 97 -7.41 -1.24 15.37
CA ASN A 97 -7.25 -0.78 16.76
C ASN A 97 -5.96 -1.36 17.38
N ARG A 98 -5.73 -2.67 17.22
CA ARG A 98 -4.50 -3.34 17.69
C ARG A 98 -3.25 -2.82 16.96
N GLN A 99 -3.31 -2.69 15.64
CA GLN A 99 -2.19 -2.25 14.80
C GLN A 99 -1.77 -0.80 15.11
N ILE A 100 -2.71 0.12 15.27
CA ILE A 100 -2.43 1.52 15.64
C ILE A 100 -1.84 1.61 17.06
N LYS A 101 -2.33 0.81 18.02
CA LYS A 101 -1.73 0.74 19.36
C LYS A 101 -0.30 0.17 19.33
N MET A 102 -0.04 -0.89 18.57
CA MET A 102 1.32 -1.44 18.39
C MET A 102 2.28 -0.45 17.75
N LEU A 103 1.80 0.38 16.81
CA LEU A 103 2.59 1.44 16.18
C LEU A 103 2.98 2.54 17.19
N LEU A 104 2.02 3.02 17.99
CA LEU A 104 2.27 4.00 19.06
C LEU A 104 3.20 3.46 20.15
N GLU A 105 3.03 2.19 20.56
CA GLU A 105 3.94 1.49 21.49
C GLU A 105 5.35 1.29 20.91
N GLY A 106 5.46 1.17 19.58
CA GLY A 106 6.71 1.13 18.82
C GLY A 106 7.33 2.51 18.54
N GLY A 107 6.73 3.60 19.03
CA GLY A 107 7.22 4.97 18.85
C GLY A 107 6.83 5.63 17.52
N VAL A 108 5.97 5.01 16.70
CA VAL A 108 5.39 5.66 15.51
C VAL A 108 4.32 6.64 15.94
N ASN A 109 4.49 7.92 15.59
CA ASN A 109 3.56 8.98 15.94
C ASN A 109 3.03 9.79 14.75
N TYR A 110 3.44 9.51 13.51
CA TYR A 110 2.88 10.13 12.30
C TYR A 110 1.81 9.25 11.64
N PHE A 111 0.60 9.78 11.44
CA PHE A 111 -0.53 9.07 10.82
C PHE A 111 -1.12 9.88 9.66
N ASP A 112 -1.10 9.32 8.45
CA ASP A 112 -1.59 9.95 7.23
C ASP A 112 -2.89 9.32 6.72
N THR A 113 -3.88 10.16 6.39
CA THR A 113 -5.16 9.73 5.81
C THR A 113 -5.71 10.75 4.78
N SER A 114 -6.95 10.58 4.33
CA SER A 114 -7.69 11.52 3.49
C SER A 114 -9.19 11.18 3.45
N PRO A 115 -10.10 12.16 3.25
CA PRO A 115 -11.51 11.91 2.92
C PRO A 115 -11.73 11.05 1.67
N ALA A 116 -10.69 10.85 0.85
CA ALA A 116 -10.71 9.99 -0.32
C ALA A 116 -10.42 8.50 0.00
N TYR A 117 -9.65 8.22 1.06
CA TYR A 117 -9.14 6.87 1.30
C TYR A 117 -10.24 5.99 1.91
N CYS A 118 -10.26 4.70 1.53
CA CYS A 118 -11.34 3.78 1.87
C CYS A 118 -12.77 4.35 1.58
N ARG A 119 -12.94 5.13 0.49
CA ARG A 119 -14.15 5.91 0.11
C ARG A 119 -14.71 6.79 1.24
N GLY A 120 -13.84 7.32 2.10
CA GLY A 120 -14.20 8.17 3.24
C GLY A 120 -14.17 7.44 4.58
N GLU A 121 -14.20 6.11 4.60
CA GLU A 121 -14.13 5.34 5.85
C GLU A 121 -12.75 5.44 6.53
N SER A 122 -11.68 5.82 5.82
CA SER A 122 -10.32 5.84 6.36
C SER A 122 -10.18 6.84 7.52
N GLU A 123 -10.79 8.03 7.43
CA GLU A 123 -10.77 9.00 8.53
C GLU A 123 -11.58 8.50 9.73
N SER A 124 -12.74 7.88 9.50
CA SER A 124 -13.60 7.33 10.56
C SER A 124 -12.93 6.17 11.28
N ALA A 125 -12.32 5.25 10.53
CA ALA A 125 -11.64 4.06 11.06
C ALA A 125 -10.36 4.42 11.81
N LEU A 126 -9.55 5.35 11.26
CA LEU A 126 -8.33 5.84 11.92
C LEU A 126 -8.66 6.65 13.18
N GLY A 127 -9.67 7.53 13.14
CA GLY A 127 -10.12 8.28 14.32
C GLY A 127 -10.61 7.39 15.47
N LYS A 128 -11.36 6.32 15.14
CA LYS A 128 -11.74 5.27 16.11
C LYS A 128 -10.51 4.57 16.70
N ALA A 129 -9.55 4.17 15.87
CA ALA A 129 -8.37 3.42 16.30
C ALA A 129 -7.39 4.27 17.14
N LEU A 130 -7.16 5.52 16.76
CA LEU A 130 -6.36 6.47 17.56
C LEU A 130 -7.01 6.70 18.94
N LYS A 131 -8.33 6.92 18.99
CA LYS A 131 -9.06 7.06 20.25
C LYS A 131 -9.05 5.78 21.10
N ALA A 132 -9.13 4.60 20.47
CA ALA A 132 -9.05 3.30 21.15
C ALA A 132 -7.64 2.93 21.64
N SER A 133 -6.59 3.63 21.18
CA SER A 133 -5.21 3.37 21.59
C SER A 133 -4.91 3.76 23.05
N GLY A 134 -5.64 4.74 23.59
CA GLY A 134 -5.43 5.34 24.91
C GLY A 134 -4.41 6.49 24.96
N TYR A 135 -3.80 6.88 23.84
CA TYR A 135 -2.87 8.01 23.75
C TYR A 135 -3.61 9.36 23.63
N ASP A 136 -3.03 10.43 24.21
CA ASP A 136 -3.60 11.77 24.09
C ASP A 136 -3.48 12.29 22.65
N ARG A 137 -4.43 13.12 22.23
CA ARG A 137 -4.41 13.78 20.91
C ARG A 137 -3.12 14.58 20.65
N LYS A 138 -2.42 15.01 21.71
CA LYS A 138 -1.14 15.74 21.64
C LYS A 138 0.06 14.84 21.28
N ASP A 139 -0.01 13.54 21.54
CA ASP A 139 1.14 12.62 21.50
C ASP A 139 1.54 12.23 20.06
N TYR A 140 0.61 12.40 19.12
CA TYR A 140 0.78 12.09 17.70
C TYR A 140 0.56 13.29 16.77
N VAL A 141 1.07 13.14 15.55
CA VAL A 141 0.92 14.04 14.40
C VAL A 141 -0.08 13.38 13.44
N LEU A 142 -1.22 14.04 13.24
CA LEU A 142 -2.29 13.57 12.38
C LEU A 142 -2.36 14.40 11.10
N ALA A 143 -2.26 13.73 9.96
CA ALA A 143 -2.27 14.33 8.63
C ALA A 143 -3.51 13.92 7.82
N THR A 144 -4.18 14.91 7.21
CA THR A 144 -5.26 14.66 6.23
C THR A 144 -5.27 15.73 5.13
N LYS A 145 -6.12 15.60 4.11
CA LYS A 145 -5.95 16.28 2.81
C LYS A 145 -7.24 16.86 2.24
N LEU A 146 -7.14 18.07 1.69
CA LEU A 146 -8.20 18.72 0.93
C LEU A 146 -8.37 18.02 -0.43
N SER A 147 -9.21 16.98 -0.46
CA SER A 147 -9.40 16.04 -1.57
C SER A 147 -9.83 16.71 -2.90
N ASN A 148 -9.35 16.21 -4.04
CA ASN A 148 -9.60 16.74 -5.38
C ASN A 148 -10.20 15.76 -6.41
N PHE A 149 -10.64 14.57 -5.97
CA PHE A 149 -11.04 13.47 -6.85
C PHE A 149 -12.38 13.67 -7.60
N ALA A 150 -13.20 14.68 -7.25
CA ALA A 150 -14.40 15.02 -8.00
C ALA A 150 -14.62 16.55 -8.10
N PRO A 151 -14.94 17.13 -9.27
CA PRO A 151 -15.20 18.57 -9.43
C PRO A 151 -16.24 19.15 -8.47
N ARG A 152 -17.23 18.34 -8.04
CA ARG A 152 -18.23 18.76 -7.04
C ARG A 152 -17.65 19.08 -5.64
N GLN A 153 -16.40 18.72 -5.39
CA GLN A 153 -15.67 19.03 -4.15
C GLN A 153 -14.93 20.37 -4.22
N TYR A 154 -14.87 21.01 -5.39
CA TYR A 154 -14.01 22.18 -5.64
C TYR A 154 -14.60 23.48 -5.07
N PRO A 155 -15.93 23.77 -5.08
CA PRO A 155 -16.46 24.99 -4.49
C PRO A 155 -16.07 25.17 -3.01
N LEU A 156 -15.81 26.40 -2.58
CA LEU A 156 -15.31 26.70 -1.22
C LEU A 156 -16.23 26.17 -0.12
N ALA A 157 -17.55 26.17 -0.33
CA ALA A 157 -18.51 25.58 0.60
C ALA A 157 -18.33 24.06 0.76
N ALA A 158 -18.00 23.34 -0.32
CA ALA A 158 -17.69 21.91 -0.27
C ALA A 158 -16.34 21.65 0.42
N CYS A 159 -15.35 22.53 0.25
CA CYS A 159 -14.08 22.49 0.96
C CYS A 159 -14.28 22.69 2.48
N LYS A 160 -15.05 23.71 2.87
CA LYS A 160 -15.43 23.99 4.27
C LYS A 160 -16.19 22.82 4.91
N LYS A 161 -17.14 22.21 4.19
CA LYS A 161 -17.83 21.00 4.67
C LYS A 161 -16.87 19.82 4.82
N MET A 162 -16.00 19.57 3.85
CA MET A 162 -15.04 18.46 3.88
C MET A 162 -14.12 18.53 5.10
N PHE A 163 -13.61 19.71 5.45
CA PHE A 163 -12.78 19.88 6.65
C PHE A 163 -13.56 19.65 7.95
N ALA A 164 -14.81 20.12 8.04
CA ALA A 164 -15.68 19.84 9.18
C ALA A 164 -16.04 18.34 9.30
N ASP A 165 -16.24 17.65 8.17
CA ASP A 165 -16.42 16.20 8.12
C ASP A 165 -15.14 15.47 8.59
N SER A 166 -13.96 15.86 8.13
CA SER A 166 -12.66 15.31 8.57
C SER A 166 -12.47 15.42 10.08
N LEU A 167 -12.67 16.61 10.67
CA LEU A 167 -12.57 16.82 12.12
C LEU A 167 -13.53 15.90 12.89
N LYS A 168 -14.78 15.77 12.42
CA LYS A 168 -15.79 14.88 13.01
C LYS A 168 -15.39 13.40 12.93
N PHE A 169 -14.91 12.93 11.78
CA PHE A 169 -14.54 11.52 11.60
C PHE A 169 -13.26 11.14 12.35
N LEU A 170 -12.28 12.04 12.36
CA LEU A 170 -11.03 11.91 13.12
C LEU A 170 -11.21 12.14 14.63
N GLN A 171 -12.38 12.62 15.06
CA GLN A 171 -12.74 12.90 16.46
C GLN A 171 -11.78 13.91 17.12
N THR A 172 -11.45 15.00 16.41
CA THR A 172 -10.55 16.05 16.87
C THR A 172 -11.00 17.44 16.42
N ASP A 173 -10.49 18.49 17.05
CA ASP A 173 -10.79 19.90 16.84
C ASP A 173 -9.69 20.66 16.06
N TYR A 174 -8.55 20.02 15.81
CA TYR A 174 -7.46 20.51 14.95
C TYR A 174 -6.75 19.36 14.20
N ILE A 175 -6.20 19.66 13.03
CA ILE A 175 -5.29 18.79 12.27
C ILE A 175 -3.85 19.28 12.50
N ASP A 176 -2.86 18.39 12.64
CA ASP A 176 -1.46 18.83 12.65
C ASP A 176 -1.08 19.22 11.21
N ASN A 177 -1.12 18.26 10.27
CA ASN A 177 -0.62 18.45 8.91
C ASN A 177 -1.77 18.40 7.88
N TYR A 178 -2.09 19.52 7.24
CA TYR A 178 -3.14 19.58 6.21
C TYR A 178 -2.56 19.80 4.82
N LEU A 179 -2.91 18.95 3.86
CA LEU A 179 -2.34 18.96 2.52
C LEU A 179 -3.34 19.40 1.45
N LEU A 180 -2.87 20.18 0.48
CA LEU A 180 -3.47 20.16 -0.87
C LEU A 180 -3.27 18.76 -1.46
N HIS A 181 -4.36 18.05 -1.76
CA HIS A 181 -4.29 16.68 -2.28
C HIS A 181 -3.94 16.68 -3.78
N SER A 182 -2.93 15.91 -4.17
CA SER A 182 -2.56 15.58 -5.55
C SER A 182 -2.52 16.78 -6.50
N ILE A 183 -1.70 17.78 -6.17
CA ILE A 183 -1.36 18.89 -7.06
C ILE A 183 -0.62 18.35 -8.30
N GLY A 184 -0.89 18.94 -9.47
CA GLY A 184 -0.35 18.47 -10.75
C GLY A 184 -0.99 17.21 -11.33
N ASN A 185 -1.94 16.59 -10.61
CA ASN A 185 -2.88 15.62 -11.19
C ASN A 185 -3.94 16.35 -12.05
N GLY A 186 -4.66 15.61 -12.90
CA GLY A 186 -5.62 16.14 -13.85
C GLY A 186 -5.03 16.30 -15.25
N LYS A 187 -5.65 17.12 -16.11
CA LYS A 187 -5.22 17.30 -17.50
C LYS A 187 -3.95 18.17 -17.59
N ASP A 188 -4.00 19.31 -16.91
CA ASP A 188 -3.04 20.41 -16.96
C ASP A 188 -3.27 21.34 -15.75
N PHE A 189 -2.40 22.35 -15.60
CA PHE A 189 -2.44 23.40 -14.57
C PHE A 189 -3.82 24.02 -14.32
N SER A 190 -4.74 24.08 -15.31
CA SER A 190 -6.10 24.59 -15.06
C SER A 190 -6.90 23.73 -14.07
N THR A 191 -6.53 22.45 -13.91
CA THR A 191 -7.10 21.57 -12.88
C THR A 191 -6.63 21.97 -11.48
N PHE A 192 -5.36 22.34 -11.33
CA PHE A 192 -4.80 22.86 -10.08
C PHE A 192 -5.41 24.24 -9.75
N SER A 193 -5.44 25.15 -10.72
CA SER A 193 -6.01 26.50 -10.60
C SER A 193 -7.48 26.46 -10.15
N LYS A 194 -8.34 25.68 -10.83
CA LYS A 194 -9.76 25.49 -10.46
C LYS A 194 -9.97 24.79 -9.12
N ARG A 195 -9.01 23.96 -8.69
CA ARG A 195 -9.12 23.24 -7.41
C ARG A 195 -8.69 24.08 -6.22
N TYR A 196 -7.70 24.94 -6.35
CA TYR A 196 -7.07 25.59 -5.19
C TYR A 196 -6.97 27.12 -5.24
N LEU A 197 -7.02 27.74 -6.43
CA LEU A 197 -6.80 29.17 -6.61
C LEU A 197 -8.10 29.93 -6.92
N GLU A 198 -8.76 29.59 -8.04
CA GLU A 198 -9.96 30.29 -8.57
C GLU A 198 -11.18 30.27 -7.61
N ASN A 199 -11.13 29.43 -6.58
CA ASN A 199 -12.17 29.22 -5.59
C ASN A 199 -11.81 29.77 -4.18
N GLY A 200 -10.64 30.39 -4.01
CA GLY A 200 -10.13 30.87 -2.71
C GLY A 200 -9.89 29.75 -1.69
N ALA A 201 -9.71 28.50 -2.12
CA ALA A 201 -9.55 27.37 -1.20
C ALA A 201 -8.17 27.34 -0.54
N LEU A 202 -7.11 27.79 -1.23
CA LEU A 202 -5.77 27.92 -0.65
C LEU A 202 -5.70 29.07 0.38
N ASP A 203 -6.25 30.24 0.08
CA ASP A 203 -6.31 31.37 1.02
C ASP A 203 -7.04 30.97 2.31
N TRP A 204 -8.18 30.28 2.16
CA TRP A 204 -8.91 29.72 3.29
C TRP A 204 -8.12 28.64 4.06
N CYS A 205 -7.22 27.89 3.43
CA CYS A 205 -6.29 27.01 4.16
C CYS A 205 -5.23 27.80 4.94
N ALA A 206 -4.76 28.94 4.41
CA ALA A 206 -3.89 29.84 5.16
C ALA A 206 -4.61 30.47 6.37
N ASP A 207 -5.88 30.87 6.22
CA ASP A 207 -6.75 31.31 7.31
C ASP A 207 -6.88 30.24 8.41
N LEU A 208 -7.13 28.98 8.03
CA LEU A 208 -7.20 27.86 8.98
C LEU A 208 -5.90 27.69 9.78
N ARG A 209 -4.74 27.97 9.18
CA ARG A 209 -3.45 27.91 9.89
C ARG A 209 -3.28 29.09 10.84
N ALA A 210 -3.63 30.30 10.41
CA ALA A 210 -3.63 31.49 11.27
C ALA A 210 -4.57 31.34 12.48
N GLN A 211 -5.68 30.61 12.30
CA GLN A 211 -6.63 30.24 13.37
C GLN A 211 -6.20 29.02 14.20
N GLY A 212 -5.06 28.39 13.91
CA GLY A 212 -4.57 27.18 14.59
C GLY A 212 -5.45 25.93 14.41
N LYS A 213 -6.37 25.93 13.45
CA LYS A 213 -7.24 24.80 13.10
C LYS A 213 -6.53 23.75 12.25
N ILE A 214 -5.52 24.18 11.50
CA ILE A 214 -4.42 23.33 11.04
C ILE A 214 -3.12 23.89 11.65
N ARG A 215 -2.10 23.06 11.93
CA ARG A 215 -0.80 23.54 12.42
C ARG A 215 0.14 23.84 11.25
N HIS A 216 0.23 22.90 10.32
CA HIS A 216 1.17 22.89 9.20
C HIS A 216 0.40 22.73 7.88
N LEU A 217 0.67 23.60 6.91
CA LEU A 217 0.09 23.60 5.56
C LEU A 217 1.10 23.11 4.53
N GLY A 218 0.75 22.03 3.84
CA GLY A 218 1.59 21.42 2.80
C GLY A 218 0.81 21.07 1.52
N PHE A 219 1.48 20.36 0.61
CA PHE A 219 0.88 19.83 -0.62
C PHE A 219 1.41 18.43 -0.92
N SER A 220 0.70 17.68 -1.76
CA SER A 220 1.12 16.35 -2.25
C SER A 220 1.21 16.35 -3.79
N TYR A 221 2.36 15.98 -4.35
CA TYR A 221 2.68 16.17 -5.78
C TYR A 221 2.48 14.93 -6.65
N HIS A 222 1.79 15.10 -7.79
CA HIS A 222 1.41 14.02 -8.71
C HIS A 222 1.41 14.44 -10.21
N GLY A 223 2.47 15.06 -10.73
CA GLY A 223 2.79 14.97 -12.17
C GLY A 223 3.10 16.27 -12.93
N ASP A 224 2.14 17.20 -13.08
CA ASP A 224 2.38 18.45 -13.86
C ASP A 224 3.39 19.37 -13.14
N PRO A 225 4.60 19.61 -13.70
CA PRO A 225 5.63 20.43 -13.08
C PRO A 225 5.15 21.84 -12.74
N LYS A 226 4.23 22.41 -13.55
CA LYS A 226 3.74 23.78 -13.37
C LYS A 226 3.06 23.99 -12.01
N ALA A 227 2.39 22.97 -11.49
CA ALA A 227 1.77 23.04 -10.17
C ALA A 227 2.81 23.04 -9.04
N PHE A 228 3.91 22.29 -9.21
CA PHE A 228 5.03 22.28 -8.26
C PHE A 228 5.82 23.60 -8.31
N GLU A 229 6.21 24.03 -9.51
CA GLU A 229 6.89 25.30 -9.77
C GLU A 229 6.10 26.49 -9.22
N TRP A 230 4.78 26.51 -9.41
CA TRP A 230 3.91 27.54 -8.82
C TRP A 230 3.94 27.51 -7.30
N CYS A 231 3.82 26.33 -6.66
CA CYS A 231 3.92 26.23 -5.21
C CYS A 231 5.29 26.72 -4.70
N LEU A 232 6.39 26.34 -5.33
CA LEU A 232 7.74 26.81 -4.97
C LEU A 232 7.85 28.34 -5.09
N ALA A 233 7.38 28.92 -6.20
CA ALA A 233 7.43 30.37 -6.44
C ALA A 233 6.60 31.17 -5.43
N HIS A 234 5.50 30.61 -4.92
CA HIS A 234 4.65 31.24 -3.90
C HIS A 234 4.96 30.74 -2.47
N HIS A 235 6.13 30.12 -2.25
CA HIS A 235 6.53 29.70 -0.90
C HIS A 235 6.65 30.90 0.06
N ASP A 236 7.08 32.08 -0.40
CA ASP A 236 7.13 33.25 0.48
C ASP A 236 5.75 33.83 0.84
N THR A 237 4.73 33.57 0.02
CA THR A 237 3.33 33.95 0.31
C THR A 237 2.67 32.96 1.27
N TYR A 238 2.71 31.65 0.96
CA TYR A 238 1.95 30.63 1.70
C TYR A 238 2.77 29.85 2.73
N LYS A 239 4.11 29.97 2.72
CA LYS A 239 5.05 29.31 3.64
C LYS A 239 4.74 27.83 3.81
N TRP A 240 5.01 27.02 2.79
CA TRP A 240 4.77 25.57 2.83
C TRP A 240 5.61 24.89 3.91
N ASP A 241 4.95 24.35 4.93
CA ASP A 241 5.61 23.78 6.11
C ASP A 241 6.20 22.38 5.82
N PHE A 242 5.69 21.69 4.80
CA PHE A 242 6.20 20.42 4.27
C PHE A 242 5.62 20.13 2.88
N ALA A 243 6.19 19.16 2.17
CA ALA A 243 5.63 18.64 0.91
C ALA A 243 5.69 17.11 0.84
N GLN A 244 4.64 16.48 0.30
CA GLN A 244 4.57 15.02 0.12
C GLN A 244 4.89 14.64 -1.33
N ILE A 245 5.89 13.76 -1.51
CA ILE A 245 6.40 13.36 -2.83
C ILE A 245 6.51 11.84 -2.95
N GLN A 246 6.33 11.30 -4.16
CA GLN A 246 6.73 9.93 -4.48
C GLN A 246 8.27 9.84 -4.41
N MET A 247 8.80 8.89 -3.64
CA MET A 247 10.25 8.63 -3.61
C MET A 247 10.53 7.18 -3.22
N ASN A 248 11.37 6.54 -4.02
CA ASN A 248 12.03 5.26 -3.76
C ASN A 248 13.25 5.18 -4.71
N TYR A 249 14.05 4.11 -4.65
CA TYR A 249 15.28 4.02 -5.44
C TYR A 249 15.07 3.87 -6.96
N VAL A 250 13.85 3.61 -7.42
CA VAL A 250 13.49 3.71 -8.85
C VAL A 250 13.12 5.17 -9.17
N ASP A 251 12.10 5.71 -8.50
CA ASP A 251 11.59 7.07 -8.75
C ASP A 251 12.63 8.18 -8.49
N TRP A 252 13.71 7.88 -7.76
CA TRP A 252 14.84 8.81 -7.57
C TRP A 252 15.38 9.35 -8.90
N ARG A 253 15.54 8.50 -9.91
CA ARG A 253 16.13 8.84 -11.22
C ARG A 253 15.37 8.33 -12.44
N HIS A 254 14.43 7.42 -12.23
CA HIS A 254 13.76 6.65 -13.27
C HIS A 254 12.24 6.76 -13.19
N ALA A 255 11.73 7.85 -12.59
CA ALA A 255 10.29 8.03 -12.38
C ALA A 255 9.52 8.11 -13.71
N LYS A 256 10.17 8.57 -14.79
CA LYS A 256 9.58 8.68 -16.12
C LYS A 256 9.43 7.32 -16.81
N GLU A 257 10.31 6.37 -16.54
CA GLU A 257 10.18 4.98 -16.99
C GLU A 257 9.06 4.21 -16.25
N VAL A 258 8.61 4.69 -15.08
CA VAL A 258 7.40 4.18 -14.41
C VAL A 258 6.14 4.92 -14.90
N ASN A 259 6.21 6.25 -15.00
CA ASN A 259 5.12 7.12 -15.43
C ASN A 259 5.71 8.37 -16.10
N ALA A 260 5.53 8.52 -17.42
CA ALA A 260 6.11 9.61 -18.20
C ALA A 260 5.75 11.03 -17.72
N ARG A 261 4.70 11.19 -16.92
CA ARG A 261 4.32 12.47 -16.29
C ARG A 261 5.12 12.81 -15.03
N ASN A 262 5.76 11.84 -14.38
CA ASN A 262 6.43 12.09 -13.11
C ASN A 262 7.73 12.90 -13.29
N LEU A 263 8.09 13.63 -12.22
CA LEU A 263 9.43 14.17 -12.04
C LEU A 263 10.23 13.23 -11.15
N ASN A 264 11.52 13.11 -11.45
CA ASN A 264 12.48 12.35 -10.65
C ASN A 264 12.53 12.89 -9.22
N ALA A 265 12.43 11.99 -8.23
CA ALA A 265 12.41 12.36 -6.83
C ALA A 265 13.74 13.03 -6.39
N GLU A 266 14.86 12.77 -7.07
CA GLU A 266 16.12 13.52 -6.87
C GLU A 266 15.93 15.02 -7.13
N TYR A 267 15.19 15.41 -8.17
CA TYR A 267 14.90 16.83 -8.46
C TYR A 267 13.94 17.42 -7.43
N LEU A 268 12.85 16.70 -7.11
CA LEU A 268 11.85 17.15 -6.14
C LEU A 268 12.49 17.38 -4.77
N TYR A 269 13.19 16.37 -4.25
CA TYR A 269 13.90 16.41 -2.98
C TYR A 269 14.94 17.54 -2.93
N ARG A 270 15.84 17.63 -3.92
CA ARG A 270 16.90 18.65 -3.93
C ARG A 270 16.35 20.07 -4.03
N THR A 271 15.19 20.26 -4.67
CA THR A 271 14.56 21.58 -4.81
C THR A 271 13.85 22.00 -3.52
N LEU A 272 13.08 21.10 -2.90
CA LEU A 272 12.45 21.33 -1.60
C LEU A 272 13.51 21.56 -0.49
N ALA A 273 14.57 20.76 -0.49
CA ALA A 273 15.67 20.88 0.46
C ALA A 273 16.38 22.25 0.41
N LYS A 274 16.53 22.85 -0.77
CA LYS A 274 17.12 24.20 -0.95
C LYS A 274 16.25 25.31 -0.33
N LEU A 275 14.93 25.16 -0.39
CA LEU A 275 13.98 26.06 0.29
C LEU A 275 13.77 25.71 1.78
N GLY A 276 14.51 24.73 2.30
CA GLY A 276 14.39 24.26 3.68
C GLY A 276 13.23 23.30 3.95
N ILE A 277 12.25 23.21 3.03
CA ILE A 277 10.98 22.48 3.14
C ILE A 277 11.23 20.98 3.40
N PRO A 278 10.77 20.42 4.53
CA PRO A 278 10.82 18.98 4.81
C PRO A 278 9.90 18.17 3.87
N VAL A 279 10.27 16.90 3.61
CA VAL A 279 9.50 16.03 2.72
C VAL A 279 8.86 14.83 3.42
N VAL A 280 7.60 14.56 3.11
CA VAL A 280 6.89 13.32 3.48
C VAL A 280 6.99 12.36 2.29
N ILE A 281 7.50 11.16 2.50
CA ILE A 281 7.66 10.18 1.42
C ILE A 281 6.42 9.31 1.29
N MET A 282 5.80 9.33 0.12
CA MET A 282 4.78 8.35 -0.30
C MET A 282 5.34 7.38 -1.34
N GLU A 283 4.68 6.23 -1.46
CA GLU A 283 5.07 5.10 -2.32
C GLU A 283 6.55 4.63 -2.19
N PRO A 284 7.10 4.49 -0.96
CA PRO A 284 8.47 3.99 -0.77
C PRO A 284 8.70 2.57 -1.33
N LEU A 285 7.62 1.80 -1.53
CA LEU A 285 7.66 0.44 -2.06
C LEU A 285 7.20 0.32 -3.53
N LEU A 286 6.97 1.43 -4.24
CA LEU A 286 6.46 1.49 -5.62
C LEU A 286 5.21 0.60 -5.83
N GLY A 287 4.09 0.97 -5.19
CA GLY A 287 2.88 0.16 -5.16
C GLY A 287 2.98 -1.23 -4.48
N GLY A 288 4.16 -1.58 -3.94
CA GLY A 288 4.52 -2.90 -3.40
C GLY A 288 5.51 -3.68 -4.27
N ARG A 289 5.88 -3.19 -5.46
CA ARG A 289 6.80 -3.86 -6.41
C ARG A 289 8.21 -4.03 -5.82
N LEU A 290 8.67 -3.13 -4.95
CA LEU A 290 10.00 -3.20 -4.32
C LEU A 290 10.04 -4.07 -3.05
N ALA A 291 8.90 -4.59 -2.59
CA ALA A 291 8.82 -5.51 -1.44
C ALA A 291 8.62 -6.98 -1.85
N ARG A 292 8.16 -7.23 -3.09
CA ARG A 292 8.00 -8.58 -3.64
C ARG A 292 9.33 -9.12 -4.15
N TYR A 293 9.52 -10.43 -4.12
CA TYR A 293 10.69 -11.06 -4.72
C TYR A 293 10.80 -10.70 -6.20
N ASN A 294 12.00 -10.29 -6.60
CA ASN A 294 12.40 -10.09 -7.98
C ASN A 294 13.89 -10.44 -8.08
N TYR A 295 14.26 -11.35 -8.97
CA TYR A 295 15.66 -11.78 -9.10
C TYR A 295 16.61 -10.61 -9.41
N ALA A 296 16.14 -9.58 -10.12
CA ALA A 296 16.93 -8.40 -10.43
C ALA A 296 17.27 -7.55 -9.21
N LEU A 297 16.37 -7.51 -8.21
CA LEU A 297 16.63 -6.82 -6.94
C LEU A 297 17.50 -7.70 -6.03
N ALA A 298 17.17 -8.98 -5.90
CA ALA A 298 17.92 -9.93 -5.07
C ALA A 298 19.39 -10.05 -5.52
N HIS A 299 19.66 -10.08 -6.83
CA HIS A 299 21.01 -10.15 -7.40
C HIS A 299 21.94 -9.03 -6.92
N GLU A 300 21.43 -7.80 -6.79
CA GLU A 300 22.24 -6.64 -6.39
C GLU A 300 22.28 -6.42 -4.87
N LEU A 301 21.26 -6.89 -4.13
CA LEU A 301 21.01 -6.51 -2.74
C LEU A 301 21.27 -7.63 -1.72
N THR A 302 20.95 -8.89 -2.04
CA THR A 302 21.25 -10.04 -1.16
C THR A 302 22.75 -10.21 -0.87
N PRO A 303 23.69 -9.92 -1.79
CA PRO A 303 25.13 -9.93 -1.49
C PRO A 303 25.62 -8.81 -0.55
N LEU A 304 24.75 -7.89 -0.11
CA LEU A 304 25.09 -6.80 0.83
C LEU A 304 24.58 -7.04 2.25
N ASP A 305 23.38 -7.59 2.38
CA ASP A 305 22.77 -8.05 3.64
C ASP A 305 21.81 -9.21 3.30
N PRO A 306 22.21 -10.48 3.49
CA PRO A 306 21.36 -11.64 3.16
C PRO A 306 20.06 -11.72 3.98
N GLU A 307 20.05 -11.13 5.18
CA GLU A 307 18.89 -11.09 6.07
C GLU A 307 18.01 -9.85 5.84
N ALA A 308 18.40 -8.95 4.93
CA ALA A 308 17.58 -7.81 4.55
C ALA A 308 16.49 -8.19 3.54
N THR A 309 15.25 -7.93 3.93
CA THR A 309 14.12 -7.93 3.00
C THR A 309 14.27 -6.81 1.96
N LEU A 310 13.63 -6.99 0.80
CA LEU A 310 13.62 -5.97 -0.25
C LEU A 310 12.87 -4.70 0.19
N ALA A 311 11.90 -4.84 1.11
CA ALA A 311 11.22 -3.71 1.75
C ALA A 311 12.17 -2.93 2.69
N LYS A 312 12.94 -3.60 3.55
CA LYS A 312 13.97 -2.97 4.40
C LYS A 312 14.95 -2.14 3.57
N TRP A 313 15.37 -2.62 2.40
CA TRP A 313 16.21 -1.87 1.47
C TRP A 313 15.55 -0.59 0.94
N ALA A 314 14.28 -0.68 0.53
CA ALA A 314 13.51 0.46 0.03
C ALA A 314 13.25 1.51 1.13
N PHE A 315 12.93 1.07 2.35
CA PHE A 315 12.74 1.94 3.50
C PHE A 315 14.05 2.60 3.98
N ARG A 316 15.17 1.85 4.03
CA ARG A 316 16.50 2.41 4.31
C ARG A 316 16.88 3.49 3.30
N PHE A 317 16.66 3.27 2.00
CA PHE A 317 16.86 4.29 0.98
C PHE A 317 16.07 5.57 1.31
N CYS A 318 14.75 5.44 1.55
CA CYS A 318 13.88 6.59 1.80
C CYS A 318 14.26 7.33 3.09
N GLY A 319 14.58 6.61 4.16
CA GLY A 319 14.98 7.18 5.45
C GLY A 319 16.40 7.77 5.49
N SER A 320 17.24 7.58 4.47
CA SER A 320 18.65 8.03 4.50
C SER A 320 18.85 9.53 4.27
N PHE A 321 17.78 10.27 3.98
CA PHE A 321 17.85 11.65 3.50
C PHE A 321 17.46 12.66 4.60
N PRO A 322 18.37 13.55 5.08
CA PRO A 322 18.10 14.42 6.24
C PRO A 322 16.97 15.45 6.10
N LYS A 323 16.43 15.70 4.90
CA LYS A 323 15.21 16.50 4.71
C LYS A 323 13.91 15.67 4.70
N VAL A 324 13.98 14.36 4.90
CA VAL A 324 12.78 13.52 5.07
C VAL A 324 12.24 13.66 6.50
N LEU A 325 11.00 14.13 6.59
CA LEU A 325 10.19 14.24 7.80
C LEU A 325 9.72 12.86 8.26
N THR A 326 9.14 12.07 7.36
CA THR A 326 8.63 10.72 7.62
C THR A 326 8.44 9.94 6.30
N VAL A 327 8.38 8.61 6.40
CA VAL A 327 8.21 7.67 5.29
C VAL A 327 6.93 6.86 5.52
N LEU A 328 5.93 7.06 4.65
CA LEU A 328 4.60 6.47 4.82
C LEU A 328 4.55 5.02 4.36
N SER A 329 4.27 4.10 5.30
CA SER A 329 4.08 2.67 5.04
C SER A 329 2.61 2.26 5.21
N GLY A 330 2.06 1.61 4.18
CA GLY A 330 0.70 1.05 4.19
C GLY A 330 0.70 -0.37 4.77
N MET A 331 0.50 -0.49 6.08
CA MET A 331 0.70 -1.74 6.81
C MET A 331 -0.63 -2.44 7.12
N THR A 332 -1.14 -3.21 6.16
CA THR A 332 -2.38 -4.00 6.28
C THR A 332 -2.22 -5.32 7.06
N ARG A 333 -0.99 -5.66 7.44
CA ARG A 333 -0.60 -6.89 8.12
C ARG A 333 0.31 -6.58 9.30
N THR A 334 0.15 -7.32 10.39
CA THR A 334 0.91 -7.10 11.62
C THR A 334 2.39 -7.42 11.43
N GLU A 335 2.72 -8.41 10.59
CA GLU A 335 4.11 -8.76 10.28
C GLU A 335 4.84 -7.62 9.55
N HIS A 336 4.12 -6.83 8.74
CA HIS A 336 4.69 -5.64 8.09
C HIS A 336 4.95 -4.52 9.12
N ILE A 337 4.23 -4.47 10.24
CA ILE A 337 4.48 -3.51 11.32
C ILE A 337 5.74 -3.93 12.08
N GLU A 338 5.87 -5.21 12.42
CA GLU A 338 7.04 -5.76 13.11
C GLU A 338 8.32 -5.56 12.28
N GLU A 339 8.29 -5.85 10.97
CA GLU A 339 9.39 -5.64 10.02
C GLU A 339 9.77 -4.15 9.88
N ASN A 340 8.78 -3.26 9.78
CA ASN A 340 9.05 -1.83 9.60
C ASN A 340 9.52 -1.16 10.90
N LEU A 341 8.98 -1.53 12.07
CA LEU A 341 9.51 -1.07 13.36
C LEU A 341 10.98 -1.47 13.51
N ALA A 342 11.34 -2.73 13.21
CA ALA A 342 12.72 -3.20 13.21
C ALA A 342 13.62 -2.57 12.12
N THR A 343 13.04 -1.87 11.13
CA THR A 343 13.78 -1.15 10.09
C THR A 343 14.08 0.31 10.46
N PHE A 344 13.24 0.94 11.30
CA PHE A 344 13.34 2.36 11.67
C PHE A 344 13.77 2.62 13.14
N SER A 345 13.90 1.57 13.96
CA SER A 345 14.35 1.64 15.36
C SER A 345 15.68 0.91 15.60
N PRO A 346 16.84 1.56 15.44
CA PRO A 346 17.04 2.79 14.68
C PRO A 346 17.12 2.49 13.17
N LEU A 347 16.88 3.50 12.34
CA LEU A 347 17.22 3.41 10.93
C LEU A 347 18.74 3.48 10.78
N LYS A 348 19.32 2.44 10.18
CA LYS A 348 20.68 2.51 9.63
C LYS A 348 20.61 3.11 8.22
N PRO A 349 21.16 4.32 7.95
CA PRO A 349 21.18 4.88 6.60
C PRO A 349 21.94 4.00 5.60
N CYS A 350 21.71 4.20 4.31
CA CYS A 350 22.49 3.62 3.23
C CYS A 350 23.84 4.32 3.10
N SER A 351 24.90 3.51 3.01
CA SER A 351 26.21 3.94 2.54
C SER A 351 26.21 4.17 1.03
N GLU A 352 27.22 4.87 0.50
CA GLU A 352 27.38 5.11 -0.94
C GLU A 352 27.41 3.81 -1.77
N LYS A 353 28.04 2.75 -1.24
CA LYS A 353 28.05 1.40 -1.84
C LYS A 353 26.63 0.82 -1.97
N GLU A 354 25.80 1.01 -0.96
CA GLU A 354 24.41 0.53 -0.96
C GLU A 354 23.54 1.38 -1.90
N PHE A 355 23.67 2.71 -1.89
CA PHE A 355 23.03 3.59 -2.87
C PHE A 355 23.39 3.20 -4.31
N ALA A 356 24.67 2.94 -4.60
CA ALA A 356 25.12 2.49 -5.91
C ALA A 356 24.59 1.11 -6.31
N ALA A 357 24.28 0.23 -5.35
CA ALA A 357 23.62 -1.05 -5.61
C ALA A 357 22.12 -0.90 -5.86
N LEU A 358 21.44 -0.02 -5.14
CA LEU A 358 20.03 0.30 -5.32
C LEU A 358 19.75 0.95 -6.70
N GLU A 359 20.67 1.80 -7.18
CA GLU A 359 20.68 2.31 -8.57
C GLU A 359 20.78 1.18 -9.61
N ARG A 360 21.67 0.20 -9.42
CA ARG A 360 21.78 -0.95 -10.33
C ARG A 360 20.55 -1.85 -10.25
N ALA A 361 20.00 -2.04 -9.05
CA ALA A 361 18.77 -2.80 -8.82
C ALA A 361 17.58 -2.16 -9.55
N ALA A 362 17.43 -0.84 -9.49
CA ALA A 362 16.43 -0.08 -10.26
C ALA A 362 16.57 -0.34 -11.76
N ARG A 363 17.76 -0.09 -12.34
CA ARG A 363 18.03 -0.29 -13.77
C ARG A 363 17.78 -1.72 -14.23
N ARG A 364 18.24 -2.71 -13.46
CA ARG A 364 18.03 -4.13 -13.76
C ARG A 364 16.55 -4.50 -13.68
N MET A 365 15.80 -4.01 -12.69
CA MET A 365 14.35 -4.21 -12.58
C MET A 365 13.57 -3.58 -13.76
N LEU A 366 13.97 -2.39 -14.22
CA LEU A 366 13.34 -1.74 -15.38
C LEU A 366 13.62 -2.53 -16.67
N SER A 367 14.83 -3.07 -16.85
CA SER A 367 15.17 -3.91 -18.02
C SER A 367 14.39 -5.23 -18.13
N LEU A 368 13.62 -5.62 -17.11
CA LEU A 368 12.73 -6.79 -17.18
C LEU A 368 11.43 -6.51 -17.97
N ASN A 369 11.16 -5.25 -18.33
CA ASN A 369 9.94 -4.82 -19.00
C ASN A 369 8.65 -5.32 -18.31
N THR A 370 8.62 -5.28 -16.97
CA THR A 370 7.44 -5.68 -16.19
C THR A 370 6.31 -4.67 -16.34
N ILE A 371 5.10 -5.17 -16.60
CA ILE A 371 3.86 -4.41 -16.65
C ILE A 371 3.71 -3.67 -15.31
N PRO A 372 3.52 -2.34 -15.26
CA PRO A 372 3.52 -1.56 -14.01
C PRO A 372 2.22 -1.69 -13.19
N CYS A 373 1.65 -2.91 -13.12
CA CYS A 373 0.41 -3.19 -12.43
C CYS A 373 0.62 -3.36 -10.92
N ASN A 374 0.13 -2.40 -10.13
CA ASN A 374 0.20 -2.40 -8.66
C ASN A 374 -0.87 -3.29 -7.98
N SER A 375 -1.40 -4.30 -8.69
CA SER A 375 -2.42 -5.27 -8.20
C SER A 375 -3.64 -4.63 -7.50
N CYS A 376 -4.02 -3.42 -7.90
CA CYS A 376 -5.05 -2.63 -7.22
C CYS A 376 -6.49 -3.10 -7.47
N ASN A 377 -6.70 -4.03 -8.42
CA ASN A 377 -8.00 -4.47 -8.92
C ASN A 377 -8.87 -3.33 -9.47
N TYR A 378 -8.29 -2.17 -9.84
CA TYR A 378 -9.10 -1.04 -10.27
C TYR A 378 -9.77 -1.22 -11.65
N CYS A 379 -9.40 -2.27 -12.38
CA CYS A 379 -10.02 -2.70 -13.62
C CYS A 379 -11.10 -3.78 -13.44
N MET A 380 -11.34 -4.28 -12.22
CA MET A 380 -12.11 -5.50 -11.95
C MET A 380 -13.46 -5.23 -11.26
N PRO A 381 -14.56 -5.88 -11.70
CA PRO A 381 -14.61 -7.00 -12.64
C PRO A 381 -14.57 -6.58 -14.12
N CYS A 382 -13.97 -7.45 -14.95
CA CYS A 382 -14.08 -7.37 -16.39
C CYS A 382 -15.50 -7.82 -16.84
N PRO A 383 -16.21 -7.08 -17.71
CA PRO A 383 -17.54 -7.47 -18.18
C PRO A 383 -17.55 -8.75 -19.05
N TYR A 384 -16.38 -9.20 -19.50
CA TYR A 384 -16.21 -10.46 -20.24
C TYR A 384 -15.75 -11.63 -19.36
N GLY A 385 -15.56 -11.43 -18.05
CA GLY A 385 -15.27 -12.49 -17.07
C GLY A 385 -13.79 -12.82 -16.83
N LEU A 386 -12.85 -12.04 -17.39
CA LEU A 386 -11.42 -12.23 -17.19
C LEU A 386 -10.96 -11.74 -15.81
N ASP A 387 -10.08 -12.48 -15.13
CA ASP A 387 -9.26 -11.91 -14.05
C ASP A 387 -8.03 -11.19 -14.63
N ILE A 388 -8.27 -9.94 -15.00
CA ILE A 388 -7.24 -9.04 -15.55
C ILE A 388 -6.02 -8.96 -14.62
N VAL A 389 -6.21 -8.94 -13.30
CA VAL A 389 -5.07 -8.79 -12.39
C VAL A 389 -4.29 -10.09 -12.26
N ALA A 390 -4.96 -11.26 -12.20
CA ALA A 390 -4.26 -12.54 -12.25
C ALA A 390 -3.43 -12.68 -13.54
N ILE A 391 -3.98 -12.33 -14.71
CA ILE A 391 -3.29 -12.43 -16.01
C ILE A 391 -2.06 -11.50 -16.07
N LEU A 392 -2.21 -10.21 -15.73
CA LEU A 392 -1.07 -9.25 -15.75
C LEU A 392 0.00 -9.60 -14.71
N GLN A 393 -0.39 -10.09 -13.52
CA GLN A 393 0.58 -10.52 -12.50
C GLN A 393 1.25 -11.85 -12.87
N PHE A 394 0.55 -12.76 -13.56
CA PHE A 394 1.13 -13.99 -14.09
C PHE A 394 2.32 -13.67 -14.99
N ARG A 395 2.13 -12.84 -16.03
CA ARG A 395 3.22 -12.40 -16.93
C ARG A 395 4.40 -11.81 -16.17
N ASN A 396 4.15 -10.92 -15.23
CA ASN A 396 5.20 -10.33 -14.39
C ASN A 396 5.98 -11.37 -13.57
N ASN A 397 5.33 -12.39 -13.02
CA ASN A 397 5.99 -13.42 -12.22
C ASN A 397 7.05 -14.22 -13.00
N PHE A 398 6.90 -14.37 -14.33
CA PHE A 398 7.93 -15.00 -15.18
C PHE A 398 9.07 -14.03 -15.52
N LEU A 399 8.76 -12.76 -15.74
CA LEU A 399 9.77 -11.73 -16.03
C LEU A 399 10.70 -11.47 -14.83
N VAL A 400 10.22 -11.67 -13.59
CA VAL A 400 11.01 -11.51 -12.34
C VAL A 400 11.59 -12.82 -11.77
N ALA A 401 11.42 -13.95 -12.47
CA ALA A 401 11.95 -15.24 -12.06
C ALA A 401 13.46 -15.36 -12.37
N GLN A 402 14.21 -16.06 -11.50
CA GLN A 402 15.65 -16.30 -11.70
C GLN A 402 15.92 -17.32 -12.82
N THR A 403 15.04 -18.29 -13.01
CA THR A 403 15.14 -19.35 -14.03
C THR A 403 14.11 -19.14 -15.13
N LYS A 404 14.44 -19.56 -16.35
CA LYS A 404 13.47 -19.67 -17.46
C LYS A 404 12.89 -21.08 -17.46
N PRO A 405 11.63 -21.30 -17.05
CA PRO A 405 10.98 -22.61 -17.11
C PRO A 405 10.70 -23.04 -18.56
N SER A 406 10.43 -24.32 -18.78
CA SER A 406 10.02 -24.84 -20.10
C SER A 406 8.64 -24.31 -20.49
N ALA A 407 8.33 -24.25 -21.79
CA ALA A 407 7.00 -23.84 -22.26
C ALA A 407 5.87 -24.65 -21.60
N LYS A 408 6.05 -25.98 -21.50
CA LYS A 408 5.14 -26.90 -20.80
C LYS A 408 4.92 -26.55 -19.33
N ASP A 409 5.94 -26.06 -18.64
CA ASP A 409 5.82 -25.59 -17.24
C ASP A 409 5.15 -24.21 -17.15
N VAL A 410 5.38 -23.29 -18.10
CA VAL A 410 4.65 -22.02 -18.18
C VAL A 410 3.16 -22.27 -18.34
N LEU A 411 2.76 -23.09 -19.32
CA LEU A 411 1.35 -23.39 -19.61
C LEU A 411 0.67 -24.10 -18.42
N LYS A 412 1.37 -25.06 -17.79
CA LYS A 412 0.90 -25.72 -16.57
C LYS A 412 0.71 -24.75 -15.40
N ALA A 413 1.59 -23.75 -15.26
CA ALA A 413 1.44 -22.69 -14.29
C ALA A 413 0.30 -21.71 -14.65
N TYR A 414 0.11 -21.40 -15.94
CA TYR A 414 -0.95 -20.51 -16.42
C TYR A 414 -2.33 -21.07 -16.11
N ARG A 415 -2.57 -22.32 -16.50
CA ARG A 415 -3.82 -23.06 -16.25
C ARG A 415 -4.11 -23.27 -14.75
N LYS A 416 -3.09 -23.15 -13.88
CA LYS A 416 -3.23 -23.15 -12.41
C LYS A 416 -3.47 -21.75 -11.83
N ALA A 417 -2.90 -20.71 -12.43
CA ALA A 417 -3.03 -19.32 -11.99
C ALA A 417 -4.37 -18.70 -12.41
N ILE A 418 -4.87 -19.08 -13.59
CA ILE A 418 -6.23 -18.82 -14.07
C ILE A 418 -6.90 -20.19 -14.36
N PRO A 419 -7.59 -20.77 -13.36
CA PRO A 419 -8.42 -21.95 -13.52
C PRO A 419 -9.49 -21.79 -14.60
N GLU A 420 -10.05 -22.90 -15.08
CA GLU A 420 -10.96 -22.93 -16.24
C GLU A 420 -12.33 -22.27 -15.97
N GLU A 421 -12.70 -22.16 -14.70
CA GLU A 421 -13.86 -21.41 -14.22
C GLU A 421 -13.69 -19.88 -14.36
N LEU A 422 -12.48 -19.41 -14.65
CA LEU A 422 -12.14 -18.02 -14.97
C LEU A 422 -11.66 -17.91 -16.42
N ARG A 423 -12.06 -16.84 -17.10
CA ARG A 423 -11.67 -16.62 -18.50
C ARG A 423 -10.22 -16.10 -18.59
N ARG A 424 -9.50 -16.63 -19.58
CA ARG A 424 -8.08 -16.38 -19.85
C ARG A 424 -7.92 -15.20 -20.82
N ALA A 425 -6.72 -15.00 -21.39
CA ALA A 425 -6.42 -13.84 -22.22
C ALA A 425 -7.26 -13.83 -23.52
N ASP A 426 -7.37 -14.98 -24.18
CA ASP A 426 -8.23 -15.36 -25.32
C ASP A 426 -9.64 -14.77 -25.33
N HIS A 427 -10.24 -14.56 -24.17
CA HIS A 427 -11.57 -13.98 -24.02
C HIS A 427 -11.59 -12.43 -24.09
N CYS A 428 -10.46 -11.77 -24.32
CA CYS A 428 -10.35 -10.31 -24.31
C CYS A 428 -10.81 -9.67 -25.62
N THR A 429 -12.03 -9.14 -25.63
CA THR A 429 -12.65 -8.45 -26.78
C THR A 429 -12.08 -7.06 -27.12
N GLY A 430 -10.92 -6.67 -26.58
CA GLY A 430 -10.32 -5.35 -26.81
C GLY A 430 -11.09 -4.14 -26.24
N CYS A 431 -12.22 -4.34 -25.54
CA CYS A 431 -13.27 -3.32 -25.31
C CYS A 431 -12.92 -2.04 -24.51
N GLY A 432 -11.67 -1.84 -24.10
CA GLY A 432 -11.16 -0.59 -23.50
C GLY A 432 -11.66 -0.21 -22.11
N ARG A 433 -12.79 -0.75 -21.62
CA ARG A 433 -13.48 -0.31 -20.38
C ARG A 433 -12.63 -0.35 -19.11
N CYS A 434 -11.59 -1.18 -19.07
CA CYS A 434 -10.66 -1.31 -17.95
C CYS A 434 -9.60 -0.19 -17.88
N SER A 435 -9.15 0.36 -19.01
CA SER A 435 -8.02 1.31 -19.06
C SER A 435 -8.31 2.65 -18.36
N PRO A 436 -9.50 3.29 -18.51
CA PRO A 436 -9.83 4.54 -17.81
C PRO A 436 -9.86 4.44 -16.28
N HIS A 437 -9.91 3.23 -15.72
CA HIS A 437 -9.85 3.00 -14.28
C HIS A 437 -8.44 2.65 -13.79
N CYS A 438 -7.48 2.39 -14.68
CA CYS A 438 -6.12 2.03 -14.28
C CYS A 438 -5.36 3.24 -13.71
N PRO A 439 -4.94 3.23 -12.43
CA PRO A 439 -4.25 4.37 -11.82
C PRO A 439 -2.78 4.49 -12.26
N GLN A 440 -2.35 3.63 -13.18
CA GLN A 440 -1.01 3.60 -13.77
C GLN A 440 -1.07 3.78 -15.30
N SER A 441 -2.25 4.16 -15.84
CA SER A 441 -2.49 4.42 -17.28
C SER A 441 -2.09 3.27 -18.22
N ILE A 442 -2.13 2.02 -17.74
CA ILE A 442 -1.80 0.84 -18.53
C ILE A 442 -2.86 0.65 -19.62
N ASP A 443 -2.41 0.42 -20.85
CA ASP A 443 -3.25 -0.06 -21.95
C ASP A 443 -3.57 -1.55 -21.74
N ILE A 444 -4.48 -1.82 -20.81
CA ILE A 444 -4.79 -3.18 -20.34
C ILE A 444 -5.21 -4.12 -21.49
N PRO A 445 -6.07 -3.74 -22.45
CA PRO A 445 -6.41 -4.61 -23.58
C PRO A 445 -5.19 -5.05 -24.39
N ARG A 446 -4.25 -4.13 -24.65
CA ARG A 446 -3.01 -4.43 -25.37
C ARG A 446 -2.10 -5.37 -24.58
N GLU A 447 -1.95 -5.16 -23.28
CA GLU A 447 -1.15 -6.06 -22.43
C GLU A 447 -1.77 -7.46 -22.32
N ILE A 448 -3.11 -7.58 -22.32
CA ILE A 448 -3.77 -8.89 -22.32
C ILE A 448 -3.57 -9.58 -23.67
N ALA A 449 -3.74 -8.89 -24.80
CA ALA A 449 -3.49 -9.45 -26.14
C ALA A 449 -2.02 -9.91 -26.34
N ALA A 450 -1.05 -9.13 -25.84
CA ALA A 450 0.36 -9.50 -25.87
C ALA A 450 0.75 -10.63 -24.88
N ILE A 451 -0.13 -10.96 -23.93
CA ILE A 451 -0.02 -12.17 -23.10
C ILE A 451 -0.66 -13.36 -23.82
N ASP A 452 -1.73 -13.14 -24.58
CA ASP A 452 -2.44 -14.16 -25.35
C ASP A 452 -1.56 -14.75 -26.46
N GLU A 453 -1.04 -13.88 -27.34
CA GLU A 453 -0.05 -14.22 -28.38
C GLU A 453 1.17 -14.96 -27.79
N TRP A 454 1.59 -14.62 -26.57
CA TRP A 454 2.68 -15.29 -25.88
C TRP A 454 2.29 -16.68 -25.33
N ILE A 455 1.02 -16.92 -24.97
CA ILE A 455 0.55 -18.24 -24.57
C ILE A 455 0.41 -19.13 -25.81
N ASP A 456 -0.16 -18.64 -26.91
CA ASP A 456 -0.29 -19.39 -28.17
C ASP A 456 1.07 -19.86 -28.69
N LEU A 457 2.06 -18.96 -28.75
CA LEU A 457 3.44 -19.29 -29.15
C LEU A 457 4.12 -20.33 -28.23
N LEU A 458 3.66 -20.50 -26.99
CA LEU A 458 4.14 -21.55 -26.09
C LEU A 458 3.37 -22.86 -26.25
N GLU A 459 2.10 -22.83 -26.66
CA GLU A 459 1.33 -24.03 -27.01
C GLU A 459 1.91 -24.63 -28.30
N ASP A 460 2.19 -23.80 -29.32
CA ASP A 460 2.90 -24.18 -30.55
C ASP A 460 4.30 -24.78 -30.28
N ASP A 461 5.10 -24.15 -29.41
CA ASP A 461 6.44 -24.65 -29.03
C ASP A 461 6.39 -26.02 -28.34
N VAL A 462 5.28 -26.34 -27.65
CA VAL A 462 5.05 -27.65 -27.04
C VAL A 462 4.54 -28.68 -28.06
N VAL A 463 3.70 -28.28 -29.03
CA VAL A 463 3.24 -29.15 -30.12
C VAL A 463 4.39 -29.49 -31.08
N ALA A 464 5.24 -28.53 -31.44
CA ALA A 464 6.37 -28.73 -32.33
C ALA A 464 7.53 -29.56 -31.74
N LYS A 465 7.46 -29.91 -30.45
CA LYS A 465 8.48 -30.69 -29.70
C LYS A 465 7.91 -31.95 -29.03
N GLY A 466 6.65 -32.29 -29.31
CA GLY A 466 5.92 -33.44 -28.77
C GLY A 466 5.99 -34.68 -29.64
#